data_AF-A0A0C3NIU5-F1
#
_entry.id   AF-A0A0C3NIU5-F1
#
_cell.length_a   1.000
_cell.length_b   1.000
_cell.length_c   1.000
_cell.angle_alpha   90.00
_cell.angle_beta   90.00
_cell.angle_gamma   90.00
#
_symmetry.space_group_name_H-M   'P 1'
#
loop_
_entity.id
_entity.type
_entity.pdbx_description
1 polymer ?
#
loop_
_entity_poly.entity_id
_entity_poly.type
_entity_poly.pdbx_seq_one_letter_code
_entity_poly.pdbx_strand_id
1 'polypeptide(L)'
;MAYAGGAGVSKTKRCLDGTRTEILTEIVSWINSPEESVPRILWLHGQAGRGKSAIAHTVALWLRDAGGFGSCFCFARDRQAERREEKIFTTIARDLADRDAAFRRALADVLAKDHSLKTTSDVMLQWEKLILEPLSKM
;
A
#
# COMPACT_ATOMS: atom_id res chain seq x y z
N MET A 1 0.75 15.78 5.66
CA MET A 1 -0.36 14.84 5.92
C MET A 1 0.03 13.95 7.09
N ALA A 2 -0.93 13.62 7.95
CA ALA A 2 -0.75 12.50 8.87
C ALA A 2 -0.64 11.19 8.06
N TYR A 3 0.32 10.32 8.42
CA TYR A 3 0.50 9.02 7.78
C TYR A 3 0.88 7.98 8.86
N ALA A 4 0.74 6.69 8.53
CA ALA A 4 1.05 5.63 9.47
C ALA A 4 2.55 5.29 9.47
N GLY A 5 3.31 5.96 10.36
CA GLY A 5 4.73 5.69 10.55
C GLY A 5 5.02 4.23 10.89
N GLY A 6 5.95 3.59 10.17
CA GLY A 6 6.30 2.18 10.39
C GLY A 6 5.19 1.18 10.04
N ALA A 7 4.18 1.59 9.27
CA ALA A 7 3.19 0.68 8.66
C ALA A 7 3.62 0.15 7.28
N GLY A 8 4.75 0.64 6.76
CA GLY A 8 5.30 0.23 5.47
C GLY A 8 6.05 -1.11 5.50
N VAL A 9 6.74 -1.37 4.40
CA VAL A 9 7.50 -2.62 4.20
C VAL A 9 8.66 -2.73 5.20
N SER A 10 8.85 -3.91 5.80
CA SER A 10 9.99 -4.20 6.65
C SER A 10 10.89 -5.28 6.05
N LYS A 11 12.19 -4.97 5.89
CA LYS A 11 13.22 -5.94 5.45
C LYS A 11 13.40 -7.08 6.44
N THR A 12 13.20 -6.84 7.74
CA THR A 12 13.39 -7.87 8.79
C THR A 12 12.24 -8.86 8.88
N LYS A 13 11.11 -8.55 8.23
CA LYS A 13 9.91 -9.41 8.24
C LYS A 13 9.77 -10.26 6.97
N ARG A 14 10.74 -10.24 6.07
CA ARG A 14 10.70 -11.06 4.84
C ARG A 14 10.80 -12.55 5.15
N CYS A 15 10.40 -13.38 4.19
CA CYS A 15 10.65 -14.81 4.21
C CYS A 15 12.16 -15.08 4.29
N LEU A 16 12.54 -16.17 4.95
CA LEU A 16 13.92 -16.64 4.89
C LEU A 16 14.25 -17.04 3.44
N ASP A 17 15.48 -16.77 3.03
CA ASP A 17 15.93 -17.03 1.67
C ASP A 17 15.77 -18.53 1.35
N GLY A 18 15.26 -18.84 0.16
CA GLY A 18 14.96 -20.21 -0.26
C GLY A 18 13.69 -20.83 0.32
N THR A 19 12.91 -20.11 1.15
CA THR A 19 11.62 -20.61 1.65
C THR A 19 10.43 -20.03 0.89
N ARG A 20 9.29 -20.74 0.89
CA ARG A 20 8.02 -20.26 0.29
C ARG A 20 8.13 -19.88 -1.19
N THR A 21 9.07 -20.49 -1.91
CA THR A 21 9.39 -20.18 -3.30
C THR A 21 8.21 -20.41 -4.23
N GLU A 22 7.45 -21.49 -4.05
CA GLU A 22 6.26 -21.82 -4.85
C GLU A 22 5.22 -20.68 -4.79
N ILE A 23 4.70 -20.37 -3.60
CA ILE A 23 3.70 -19.32 -3.40
C ILE A 23 4.21 -17.93 -3.81
N LEU A 24 5.50 -17.64 -3.59
CA LEU A 24 6.09 -16.37 -4.04
C LEU A 24 6.10 -16.28 -5.57
N THR A 25 6.44 -17.38 -6.26
CA THR A 25 6.43 -17.46 -7.72
C THR A 25 5.01 -17.32 -8.27
N GLU A 26 4.03 -17.98 -7.64
CA GLU A 26 2.61 -17.83 -8.01
C GLU A 26 2.13 -16.39 -7.89
N ILE A 27 2.44 -15.72 -6.78
CA ILE A 27 2.04 -14.32 -6.57
C ILE A 27 2.73 -13.39 -7.59
N VAL A 28 4.02 -13.61 -7.87
CA VAL A 28 4.75 -12.81 -8.88
C VAL A 28 4.18 -13.04 -10.28
N SER A 29 3.84 -14.28 -10.63
CA SER A 29 3.16 -14.59 -11.90
C SER A 29 1.80 -13.88 -11.99
N TRP A 30 1.01 -13.94 -10.91
CA TRP A 30 -0.28 -13.26 -10.80
C TRP A 30 -0.15 -11.74 -10.98
N ILE A 31 0.84 -11.10 -10.33
CA ILE A 31 1.10 -9.65 -10.46
C ILE A 31 1.40 -9.26 -11.90
N ASN A 32 2.20 -10.06 -12.61
CA ASN A 32 2.68 -9.75 -13.96
C ASN A 32 1.74 -10.25 -15.06
N SER A 33 0.59 -10.85 -14.72
CA SER A 33 -0.32 -11.36 -15.74
C SER A 33 -0.96 -10.21 -16.53
N PRO A 34 -0.85 -10.20 -17.87
CA PRO A 34 -1.50 -9.21 -18.72
C PRO A 34 -2.98 -9.50 -18.94
N GLU A 35 -3.46 -10.69 -18.57
CA GLU A 35 -4.84 -11.12 -18.83
C GLU A 35 -5.85 -10.32 -18.01
N GLU A 36 -6.87 -9.77 -18.68
CA GLU A 36 -7.95 -9.03 -18.01
C GLU A 36 -8.83 -9.93 -17.12
N SER A 37 -8.86 -11.23 -17.41
CA SER A 37 -9.56 -12.26 -16.63
C SER A 37 -8.96 -12.48 -15.24
N VAL A 38 -7.70 -12.08 -15.03
CA VAL A 38 -7.00 -12.30 -13.76
C VAL A 38 -7.51 -11.31 -12.71
N PRO A 39 -7.93 -11.78 -11.52
CA PRO A 39 -8.41 -10.91 -10.45
C PRO A 39 -7.36 -9.88 -10.06
N ARG A 40 -7.78 -8.64 -9.73
CA ARG A 40 -6.88 -7.57 -9.24
C ARG A 40 -6.67 -7.57 -7.73
N ILE A 41 -7.33 -8.50 -7.02
CA ILE A 41 -7.19 -8.70 -5.58
C ILE A 41 -6.78 -10.16 -5.35
N LEU A 42 -5.64 -10.35 -4.69
CA LEU A 42 -5.18 -11.66 -4.23
C LEU A 42 -5.43 -11.79 -2.72
N TRP A 43 -6.16 -12.84 -2.34
CA TRP A 43 -6.47 -13.14 -0.94
C TRP A 43 -5.56 -14.26 -0.41
N LEU A 44 -4.49 -13.90 0.31
CA LEU A 44 -3.59 -14.87 0.94
C LEU A 44 -4.12 -15.29 2.32
N HIS A 45 -4.72 -16.48 2.40
CA HIS A 45 -5.26 -17.04 3.64
C HIS A 45 -4.49 -18.24 4.17
N GLY A 46 -4.79 -18.62 5.41
CA GLY A 46 -4.18 -19.78 6.06
C GLY A 46 -4.08 -19.60 7.57
N GLN A 47 -3.65 -20.65 8.26
CA GLN A 47 -3.56 -20.68 9.72
C GLN A 47 -2.66 -19.56 10.28
N ALA A 48 -2.98 -19.07 11.47
CA ALA A 48 -2.13 -18.11 12.20
C ALA A 48 -0.70 -18.67 12.38
N GLY A 49 0.31 -17.79 12.36
CA GLY A 49 1.72 -18.19 12.52
C GLY A 49 2.38 -18.80 11.28
N ARG A 50 1.67 -19.04 10.17
CA ARG A 50 2.26 -19.65 8.95
C ARG A 50 3.05 -18.70 8.04
N GLY A 51 3.36 -17.49 8.49
CA GLY A 51 4.22 -16.56 7.75
C GLY A 51 3.55 -15.77 6.62
N LYS A 52 2.22 -15.64 6.59
CA LYS A 52 1.49 -14.86 5.57
C LYS A 52 1.99 -13.42 5.45
N SER A 53 2.18 -12.73 6.58
CA SER A 53 2.74 -11.38 6.59
C SER A 53 4.17 -11.34 6.07
N ALA A 54 4.94 -12.41 6.26
CA ALA A 54 6.29 -12.49 5.73
C ALA A 54 6.29 -12.64 4.21
N ILE A 55 5.35 -13.41 3.64
CA ILE A 55 5.13 -13.48 2.20
C ILE A 55 4.78 -12.10 1.65
N ALA A 56 3.82 -11.39 2.27
CA ALA A 56 3.43 -10.05 1.85
C ALA A 56 4.61 -9.06 1.87
N HIS A 57 5.45 -9.08 2.92
CA HIS A 57 6.65 -8.25 2.98
C HIS A 57 7.67 -8.64 1.91
N THR A 58 7.89 -9.93 1.63
CA THR A 58 8.80 -10.38 0.57
C THR A 58 8.35 -9.88 -0.80
N VAL A 59 7.07 -10.04 -1.14
CA VAL A 59 6.49 -9.57 -2.41
C VAL A 59 6.59 -8.06 -2.52
N ALA A 60 6.28 -7.33 -1.44
CA ALA A 60 6.38 -5.87 -1.40
C ALA A 60 7.83 -5.37 -1.58
N LEU A 61 8.82 -6.06 -1.01
CA LEU A 61 10.24 -5.75 -1.22
C LEU A 61 10.64 -6.00 -2.67
N TRP A 62 10.25 -7.14 -3.23
CA TRP A 62 10.51 -7.49 -4.63
C TRP A 62 9.92 -6.45 -5.59
N LEU A 63 8.65 -6.06 -5.41
CA LEU A 63 8.01 -5.02 -6.21
C LEU A 63 8.73 -3.68 -6.11
N ARG A 64 9.24 -3.33 -4.92
CA ARG A 64 9.96 -2.07 -4.72
C ARG A 64 11.25 -2.07 -5.51
N ASP A 65 11.98 -3.18 -5.47
CA ASP A 65 13.26 -3.31 -6.14
C ASP A 65 13.07 -3.42 -7.68
N ALA A 66 11.93 -3.96 -8.14
CA ALA A 66 11.53 -4.00 -9.55
C ALA A 66 10.92 -2.68 -10.09
N GLY A 67 10.75 -1.66 -9.25
CA GLY A 67 10.16 -0.37 -9.63
C GLY A 67 8.62 -0.32 -9.71
N GLY A 68 7.93 -1.47 -9.61
CA GLY A 68 6.47 -1.57 -9.71
C GLY A 68 5.69 -1.33 -8.40
N PHE A 69 6.36 -0.98 -7.30
CA PHE A 69 5.70 -0.76 -6.02
C PHE A 69 4.87 0.54 -6.01
N GLY A 70 3.62 0.49 -5.55
CA GLY A 70 2.83 1.70 -5.29
C GLY A 70 2.99 2.15 -3.84
N SER A 71 2.36 1.39 -2.94
CA SER A 71 2.38 1.58 -1.49
C SER A 71 2.28 0.23 -0.79
N CYS A 72 2.64 0.18 0.49
CA CYS A 72 2.36 -0.96 1.36
C CYS A 72 1.90 -0.45 2.71
N PHE A 73 0.80 -1.03 3.19
CA PHE A 73 0.20 -0.65 4.44
C PHE A 73 -0.10 -1.90 5.28
N CYS A 74 0.39 -1.92 6.51
CA CYS A 74 0.20 -3.01 7.45
C CYS A 74 -0.60 -2.56 8.68
N PHE A 75 -1.73 -3.23 8.90
CA PHE A 75 -2.46 -3.14 10.16
C PHE A 75 -1.67 -3.84 11.26
N ALA A 76 -1.50 -3.17 12.40
CA ALA A 76 -0.73 -3.66 13.53
C ALA A 76 -1.64 -3.71 14.76
N ARG A 77 -2.01 -4.91 15.20
CA ARG A 77 -2.93 -5.12 16.34
C ARG A 77 -2.36 -4.59 17.65
N ASP A 78 -1.05 -4.65 17.80
CA ASP A 78 -0.29 -4.12 18.93
C ASP A 78 -0.19 -2.58 18.93
N ARG A 79 -0.66 -1.91 17.88
CA ARG A 79 -0.58 -0.46 17.70
C ARG A 79 -1.94 0.18 17.41
N GLN A 80 -3.02 -0.40 17.95
CA GLN A 80 -4.37 0.13 17.82
C GLN A 80 -4.49 1.59 18.28
N ALA A 81 -3.74 1.99 19.30
CA ALA A 81 -3.71 3.39 19.77
C ALA A 81 -3.24 4.39 18.68
N GLU A 82 -2.49 3.94 17.68
CA GLU A 82 -2.05 4.79 16.56
C GLU A 82 -3.15 5.02 15.52
N ARG A 83 -4.29 4.32 15.62
CA ARG A 83 -5.45 4.36 14.69
C ARG A 83 -5.01 4.35 13.23
N ARG A 84 -4.22 3.34 12.86
CA ARG A 84 -3.58 3.28 11.54
C ARG A 84 -4.60 3.19 10.43
N GLU A 85 -5.70 2.51 10.66
CA GLU A 85 -6.83 2.36 9.74
C GLU A 85 -7.36 3.71 9.24
N GLU A 86 -7.38 4.74 10.09
CA GLU A 86 -7.76 6.11 9.74
C GLU A 86 -6.71 6.82 8.87
N LYS A 87 -5.57 6.17 8.55
CA LYS A 87 -4.43 6.76 7.83
C LYS A 87 -4.04 5.95 6.60
N ILE A 88 -4.86 4.97 6.20
CA ILE A 88 -4.54 4.10 5.07
C ILE A 88 -4.37 4.90 3.77
N PHE A 89 -5.36 5.72 3.41
CA PHE A 89 -5.34 6.44 2.14
C PHE A 89 -4.45 7.68 2.19
N THR A 90 -4.28 8.34 3.34
CA THR A 90 -3.24 9.38 3.45
C THR A 90 -1.83 8.81 3.28
N THR A 91 -1.58 7.58 3.77
CA THR A 91 -0.29 6.89 3.57
C THR A 91 -0.10 6.51 2.10
N ILE A 92 -1.12 5.92 1.46
CA ILE A 92 -1.06 5.57 0.04
C ILE A 92 -0.88 6.82 -0.84
N ALA A 93 -1.64 7.89 -0.59
CA ALA A 93 -1.54 9.13 -1.36
C ALA A 93 -0.14 9.74 -1.25
N ARG A 94 0.45 9.73 -0.05
CA ARG A 94 1.83 10.17 0.14
C ARG A 94 2.81 9.30 -0.65
N ASP A 95 2.72 7.98 -0.53
CA ASP A 95 3.62 7.04 -1.21
C ASP A 95 3.55 7.19 -2.75
N LEU A 96 2.35 7.41 -3.29
CA LEU A 96 2.13 7.70 -4.71
C LEU A 96 2.75 9.05 -5.10
N ALA A 97 2.53 10.10 -4.31
CA ALA A 97 3.12 11.41 -4.55
C ALA A 97 4.66 11.38 -4.49
N ASP A 98 5.26 10.53 -3.66
CA ASP A 98 6.72 10.37 -3.61
C ASP A 98 7.27 9.75 -4.90
N ARG A 99 6.45 8.97 -5.64
CA ARG A 99 6.83 8.27 -6.87
C ARG A 99 6.51 9.02 -8.15
N ASP A 100 5.38 9.72 -8.20
CA ASP A 100 4.87 10.36 -9.42
C ASP A 100 4.71 11.87 -9.22
N ALA A 101 5.42 12.65 -10.03
CA ALA A 101 5.43 14.11 -9.96
C ALA A 101 4.12 14.76 -10.48
N ALA A 102 3.38 14.11 -11.39
CA ALA A 102 2.07 14.56 -11.82
C ALA A 102 1.03 14.32 -10.71
N PHE A 103 1.01 13.13 -10.11
CA PHE A 103 0.17 12.83 -8.96
C PHE A 103 0.47 13.77 -7.79
N ARG A 104 1.76 14.03 -7.50
CA ARG A 104 2.17 14.97 -6.43
C ARG A 104 1.58 16.37 -6.61
N ARG A 105 1.61 16.89 -7.84
CA ARG A 105 1.04 18.20 -8.16
C ARG A 105 -0.48 18.20 -8.02
N ALA A 106 -1.15 17.21 -8.60
CA ALA A 106 -2.60 17.07 -8.49
C ALA A 106 -3.06 16.94 -7.02
N LEU A 107 -2.33 16.17 -6.21
CA LEU A 107 -2.58 16.04 -4.77
C LEU A 107 -2.36 17.36 -4.04
N ALA A 108 -1.29 18.08 -4.34
CA ALA A 108 -0.99 19.39 -3.73
C ALA A 108 -2.12 20.40 -4.01
N ASP A 109 -2.68 20.40 -5.22
CA ASP A 109 -3.80 21.28 -5.59
C ASP A 109 -5.07 20.96 -4.80
N VAL A 110 -5.38 19.68 -4.59
CA VAL A 110 -6.52 19.28 -3.75
C VAL A 110 -6.31 19.78 -2.31
N LEU A 111 -5.11 19.62 -1.76
CA LEU A 111 -4.80 20.02 -0.40
C LEU A 111 -4.67 21.53 -0.20
N ALA A 112 -4.39 22.28 -1.25
CA ALA A 112 -4.38 23.74 -1.23
C ALA A 112 -5.81 24.28 -1.12
N LYS A 113 -6.79 23.58 -1.69
CA LYS A 113 -8.21 23.95 -1.62
C LYS A 113 -8.85 23.56 -0.29
N ASP A 114 -8.42 22.44 0.29
CA ASP A 114 -8.93 21.97 1.59
C ASP A 114 -7.81 21.39 2.46
N HIS A 115 -7.38 22.17 3.44
CA HIS A 115 -6.34 21.76 4.38
C HIS A 115 -6.82 20.72 5.41
N SER A 116 -8.13 20.61 5.68
CA SER A 116 -8.68 19.67 6.66
C SER A 116 -8.45 18.20 6.26
N LEU A 117 -8.34 17.95 4.94
CA LEU A 117 -8.02 16.64 4.37
C LEU A 117 -6.66 16.09 4.83
N LYS A 118 -5.76 16.93 5.35
CA LYS A 118 -4.43 16.48 5.84
C LYS A 118 -4.52 15.63 7.11
N THR A 119 -5.62 15.75 7.86
CA THR A 119 -5.81 15.15 9.20
C THR A 119 -7.17 14.49 9.37
N THR A 120 -8.03 14.48 8.35
CA THR A 120 -9.34 13.80 8.42
C THR A 120 -9.17 12.32 8.73
N SER A 121 -10.02 11.77 9.60
CA SER A 121 -10.13 10.33 9.86
C SER A 121 -11.17 9.64 8.98
N ASP A 122 -11.91 10.41 8.16
CA ASP A 122 -12.91 9.87 7.24
C ASP A 122 -12.23 9.19 6.05
N VAL A 123 -12.20 7.85 6.11
CA VAL A 123 -11.54 6.99 5.13
C VAL A 123 -12.19 7.10 3.74
N MET A 124 -13.50 7.32 3.65
CA MET A 124 -14.18 7.48 2.36
C MET A 124 -13.82 8.82 1.74
N LEU A 125 -13.83 9.89 2.54
CA LEU A 125 -13.38 11.20 2.07
C LEU A 125 -11.91 11.18 1.65
N GLN A 126 -11.04 10.46 2.37
CA GLN A 126 -9.65 10.29 1.95
C GLN A 126 -9.53 9.56 0.61
N TRP A 127 -10.28 8.47 0.41
CA TRP A 127 -10.27 7.75 -0.85
C TRP A 127 -10.67 8.65 -2.02
N GLU A 128 -11.80 9.34 -1.88
CA GLU A 128 -12.34 10.20 -2.93
C GLU A 128 -11.41 11.39 -3.23
N LYS A 129 -10.95 12.10 -2.19
CA LYS A 129 -10.22 13.36 -2.34
C LYS A 129 -8.72 13.18 -2.49
N LEU A 130 -8.12 12.17 -1.85
CA LEU A 130 -6.67 12.01 -1.85
C LEU A 130 -6.17 10.98 -2.87
N ILE A 131 -7.06 10.12 -3.39
CA ILE A 131 -6.69 9.11 -4.40
C ILE A 131 -7.41 9.35 -5.71
N LEU A 132 -8.75 9.28 -5.73
CA LEU A 132 -9.52 9.35 -6.98
C LEU A 132 -9.41 10.71 -7.67
N GLU A 133 -9.63 11.80 -6.93
CA GLU A 133 -9.60 13.15 -7.51
C GLU A 133 -8.21 13.55 -8.06
N PRO A 134 -7.07 13.21 -7.42
CA PRO A 134 -5.76 13.43 -8.04
C PRO A 134 -5.53 12.54 -9.27
N LEU A 135 -5.90 11.26 -9.24
CA LEU A 135 -5.72 10.34 -10.38
C LEU A 135 -6.51 10.78 -11.62
N SER A 136 -7.68 11.41 -11.45
CA SER A 136 -8.49 11.88 -12.57
C SER A 136 -7.97 13.16 -13.23
N LYS A 137 -6.97 13.82 -12.62
CA LYS A 137 -6.34 15.06 -13.09
C LYS A 137 -4.91 14.85 -13.61
N MET A 138 -4.43 13.62 -13.59
CA MET A 138 -3.10 13.25 -14.09
C MET A 138 -3.05 13.23 -15.61
#